data_AF-X1IK85-F1
#
_entry.id   AF-X1IK85-F1
#
_cell.length_a   1.000
_cell.length_b   1.000
_cell.length_c   1.000
_cell.angle_alpha   90.00
_cell.angle_beta   90.00
_cell.angle_gamma   90.00
#
_symmetry.space_group_name_H-M   'P 1'
#
loop_
_entity.id
_entity.type
_entity.pdbx_description
1 polymer ?
#
loop_
_entity_poly.entity_id
_entity_poly.type
_entity_poly.pdbx_seq_one_letter_code
_entity_poly.pdbx_strand_id
1 'polypeptide(L)'
;MRTNDVLAQGLDHQLEDAYDDFADTFGFGPCGAYAALRRKEGWGEIAACTVRLTDGEEFPHYVIVQDGAIIDLANPFDELMAYLEIEILETDELPDLVGSEEIEWLRKRLNE
;
A
#
# COMPACT_ATOMS: atom_id res chain seq x y z
N MET A 1 -9.91 -17.65 14.91
CA MET A 1 -9.45 -16.72 13.86
C MET A 1 -9.64 -15.33 14.43
N ARG A 2 -8.55 -14.64 14.81
CA ARG A 2 -8.63 -13.26 15.32
C ARG A 2 -8.71 -12.36 14.10
N THR A 3 -9.86 -11.76 13.84
CA THR A 3 -9.96 -10.62 12.93
C THR A 3 -9.19 -9.48 13.58
N ASN A 4 -7.98 -9.23 13.09
CA ASN A 4 -7.23 -8.03 13.43
C ASN A 4 -7.81 -6.90 12.58
N ASP A 5 -9.01 -6.43 12.93
CA ASP A 5 -9.60 -5.26 12.30
C ASP A 5 -8.75 -4.05 12.74
N VAL A 6 -7.68 -3.77 11.99
CA VAL A 6 -6.87 -2.57 12.21
C VAL A 6 -7.65 -1.40 11.60
N LEU A 7 -8.30 -0.61 12.47
CA LEU A 7 -8.85 0.70 12.13
C LEU A 7 -7.69 1.69 11.96
N ALA A 8 -6.99 1.60 10.84
CA ALA A 8 -6.01 2.61 10.49
C ALA A 8 -6.77 3.80 9.88
N GLN A 9 -6.90 4.90 10.64
CA GLN A 9 -7.17 6.20 10.02
C GLN A 9 -5.99 6.46 9.08
N GLY A 10 -6.28 6.74 7.81
CA GLY A 10 -5.30 6.94 6.74
C GLY A 10 -4.26 7.97 7.15
N LEU A 11 -3.09 7.49 7.56
CA LEU A 11 -1.90 8.30 7.77
C LEU A 11 -0.92 7.92 6.66
N ASP A 12 -1.24 8.34 5.43
CA ASP A 12 -0.27 9.00 4.56
C ASP A 12 -0.98 9.74 3.41
N HIS A 13 -0.94 11.08 3.44
CA HIS A 13 -1.46 11.97 2.40
C HIS A 13 -0.44 12.23 1.27
N GLN A 14 0.76 11.62 1.33
CA GLN A 14 1.83 11.90 0.34
C GLN A 14 1.49 11.44 -1.08
N LEU A 15 0.50 10.57 -1.25
CA LEU A 15 0.14 10.00 -2.55
C LEU A 15 -1.01 10.71 -3.26
N GLU A 16 -1.78 11.58 -2.58
CA GLU A 16 -3.03 12.13 -3.13
C GLU A 16 -2.84 12.74 -4.53
N ASP A 17 -1.81 13.57 -4.68
CA ASP A 17 -1.52 14.25 -5.95
C ASP A 17 -0.96 13.30 -7.04
N ALA A 18 -0.34 12.19 -6.64
CA ALA A 18 0.29 11.24 -7.56
C ALA A 18 -0.60 10.03 -7.87
N TYR A 19 -1.68 9.81 -7.12
CA TYR A 19 -2.47 8.59 -7.18
C TYR A 19 -3.20 8.46 -8.52
N ASP A 20 -3.98 9.47 -8.88
CA ASP A 20 -4.78 9.49 -10.12
C ASP A 20 -3.85 9.41 -11.34
N ASP A 21 -2.78 10.21 -11.36
CA ASP A 21 -1.77 10.17 -12.41
C ASP A 21 -1.11 8.79 -12.56
N PHE A 22 -0.85 8.10 -11.44
CA PHE A 22 -0.27 6.76 -11.46
C PHE A 22 -1.29 5.76 -12.01
N ALA A 23 -2.53 5.81 -11.53
CA ALA A 23 -3.59 4.92 -11.97
C ALA A 23 -3.92 5.11 -13.45
N ASP A 24 -3.93 6.34 -13.95
CA ASP A 24 -4.12 6.64 -15.37
C ASP A 24 -2.95 6.15 -16.24
N THR A 25 -1.73 6.18 -15.70
CA THR A 25 -0.52 5.74 -16.42
C THR A 25 -0.42 4.21 -16.50
N PHE A 26 -0.67 3.50 -15.39
CA PHE A 26 -0.39 2.07 -15.25
C PHE A 26 -1.64 1.18 -15.16
N GLY A 27 -2.82 1.75 -14.95
CA GLY A 27 -4.11 1.05 -14.88
C GLY A 27 -4.43 0.41 -13.52
N PHE A 28 -3.65 0.69 -12.48
CA PHE A 28 -3.85 0.22 -11.10
C PHE A 28 -3.25 1.21 -10.09
N GLY A 29 -3.67 1.12 -8.82
CA GLY A 29 -3.21 2.03 -7.77
C GLY A 29 -1.74 1.80 -7.33
N PRO A 30 -1.03 2.84 -6.87
CA PRO A 30 0.39 2.81 -6.52
C PRO A 30 0.78 1.97 -5.30
N CYS A 31 -0.16 1.27 -4.65
CA CYS A 31 0.08 0.64 -3.34
C CYS A 31 1.28 -0.31 -3.31
N GLY A 32 1.48 -1.12 -4.35
CA GLY A 32 2.67 -1.96 -4.46
C GLY A 32 3.95 -1.14 -4.64
N ALA A 33 3.94 -0.13 -5.52
CA ALA A 33 5.11 0.69 -5.84
C ALA A 33 5.55 1.52 -4.63
N TYR A 34 4.57 2.05 -3.92
CA TYR A 34 4.77 2.79 -2.70
C TYR A 34 5.36 1.90 -1.60
N ALA A 35 4.77 0.74 -1.36
CA ALA A 35 5.29 -0.22 -0.41
C ALA A 35 6.75 -0.62 -0.72
N ALA A 36 7.07 -0.86 -2.00
CA ALA A 36 8.43 -1.14 -2.45
C ALA A 36 9.41 0.01 -2.19
N LEU A 37 8.99 1.26 -2.39
CA LEU A 37 9.81 2.44 -2.06
C LEU A 37 10.10 2.53 -0.56
N ARG A 38 9.05 2.43 0.27
CA ARG A 38 9.17 2.54 1.74
C ARG A 38 10.01 1.43 2.34
N ARG A 39 9.91 0.20 1.82
CA ARG A 39 10.81 -0.90 2.20
C ARG A 39 12.27 -0.58 1.87
N LYS A 40 12.56 -0.02 0.69
CA LYS A 40 13.94 0.40 0.31
C LYS A 40 14.48 1.51 1.20
N GLU A 41 13.60 2.35 1.72
CA GLU A 41 13.94 3.40 2.70
C GLU A 41 14.09 2.86 4.14
N GLY A 42 13.77 1.59 4.38
CA GLY A 42 13.94 0.92 5.67
C GLY A 42 12.77 1.10 6.65
N TRP A 43 11.57 1.43 6.17
CA TRP A 43 10.40 1.68 7.02
C TRP A 43 9.89 0.39 7.68
N GLY A 44 9.88 -0.73 6.95
CA GLY A 44 9.37 -2.00 7.46
C GLY A 44 9.30 -3.09 6.39
N GLU A 45 8.59 -4.15 6.74
CA GLU A 45 8.26 -5.26 5.85
C GLU A 45 7.00 -4.93 5.03
N ILE A 46 6.85 -5.56 3.87
CA ILE A 46 5.66 -5.39 3.04
C ILE A 46 4.71 -6.53 3.39
N ALA A 47 3.43 -6.21 3.58
CA ALA A 47 2.39 -7.21 3.70
C ALA A 47 1.35 -7.06 2.58
N ALA A 48 0.90 -8.19 2.03
CA ALA A 48 -0.29 -8.27 1.22
C ALA A 48 -1.52 -8.41 2.14
N CYS A 49 -2.63 -7.81 1.74
CA CYS A 49 -3.88 -7.88 2.48
C CYS A 49 -5.08 -7.62 1.57
N THR A 50 -6.28 -7.89 2.09
CA THR A 50 -7.53 -7.46 1.49
C THR A 50 -8.08 -6.27 2.26
N VAL A 51 -8.36 -5.18 1.55
CA VAL A 51 -9.07 -4.03 2.11
C VAL A 51 -10.56 -4.25 1.88
N ARG A 52 -11.36 -4.01 2.92
CA ARG A 52 -12.82 -3.93 2.84
C ARG A 52 -13.28 -2.51 3.16
N LEU A 53 -14.02 -1.90 2.22
CA LEU A 53 -14.63 -0.58 2.36
C LEU A 53 -15.92 -0.63 3.19
N THR A 54 -16.45 0.55 3.55
CA THR A 54 -17.66 0.66 4.38
C THR A 54 -18.92 0.12 3.69
N ASP A 55 -18.95 0.15 2.36
CA ASP A 55 -20.03 -0.40 1.54
C ASP A 55 -19.92 -1.91 1.29
N GLY A 56 -18.83 -2.53 1.75
CA GLY A 56 -18.54 -3.95 1.63
C GLY A 56 -17.74 -4.34 0.38
N GLU A 57 -17.33 -3.39 -0.46
CA GLU A 57 -16.40 -3.68 -1.56
C GLU A 57 -15.04 -4.12 -1.03
N GLU A 58 -14.43 -5.10 -1.70
CA GLU A 58 -13.14 -5.67 -1.32
C GLU A 58 -12.14 -5.60 -2.49
N PHE A 59 -10.90 -5.23 -2.18
CA PHE A 59 -9.82 -5.21 -3.15
C PHE A 59 -8.46 -5.58 -2.53
N PRO A 60 -7.53 -6.14 -3.31
CA PRO A 60 -6.18 -6.46 -2.84
C PRO A 60 -5.36 -5.19 -2.59
N HIS A 61 -4.51 -5.19 -1.56
CA HIS A 61 -3.71 -4.04 -1.19
C HIS A 61 -2.36 -4.44 -0.57
N TYR A 62 -1.40 -3.52 -0.62
CA TYR A 62 -0.08 -3.66 0.00
C TYR A 62 0.13 -2.58 1.05
N VAL A 63 0.65 -2.98 2.21
CA VAL A 63 0.91 -2.08 3.35
C VAL A 63 2.32 -2.28 3.89
N ILE A 64 2.82 -1.30 4.65
CA ILE A 64 4.06 -1.47 5.42
C ILE A 64 3.74 -1.88 6.85
N VAL A 65 4.42 -2.93 7.30
CA VAL A 65 4.32 -3.46 8.66
C VAL A 65 5.67 -3.33 9.37
N GLN A 66 5.65 -2.84 10.59
CA GLN A 66 6.80 -2.82 11.49
C GLN A 66 6.35 -3.30 12.87
N ASP A 67 7.13 -4.21 13.48
CA ASP A 67 6.84 -4.79 14.79
C ASP A 67 5.41 -5.37 14.94
N GLY A 68 4.88 -5.92 13.82
CA GLY A 68 3.55 -6.54 13.78
C GLY A 68 2.38 -5.54 13.69
N ALA A 69 2.64 -4.25 13.47
CA ALA A 69 1.64 -3.22 13.26
C ALA A 69 1.76 -2.60 11.86
N ILE A 70 0.63 -2.25 11.24
CA ILE A 70 0.62 -1.44 10.02
C ILE A 70 1.06 -0.03 10.39
N ILE A 71 2.07 0.50 9.69
CA ILE A 71 2.63 1.83 9.96
C ILE A 71 2.49 2.81 8.79
N ASP A 72 2.15 2.31 7.60
CA ASP A 72 2.00 3.13 6.39
C ASP A 72 1.01 2.48 5.40
N LEU A 73 0.26 3.33 4.69
CA LEU A 73 -0.84 2.98 3.79
C LEU A 73 -0.76 3.79 2.50
N ALA A 74 -1.13 3.18 1.38
CA ALA A 74 -1.11 3.82 0.07
C ALA A 74 -2.50 3.92 -0.55
N ASN A 75 -3.42 4.56 0.16
CA ASN A 75 -4.83 4.56 -0.18
C ASN A 75 -5.41 5.98 -0.12
N PRO A 76 -6.10 6.46 -1.18
CA PRO A 76 -6.64 7.81 -1.25
C PRO A 76 -8.02 7.93 -0.60
N PHE A 77 -8.60 6.83 -0.11
CA PHE A 77 -9.95 6.85 0.47
C PHE A 77 -9.94 7.46 1.87
N ASP A 78 -10.64 8.59 2.02
CA ASP A 78 -10.92 9.22 3.31
C ASP A 78 -12.15 8.55 3.98
N GLU A 79 -12.07 7.23 4.18
CA GLU A 79 -13.12 6.46 4.84
C GLU A 79 -12.56 5.39 5.79
N LEU A 80 -13.44 4.83 6.64
CA LEU A 80 -13.07 3.73 7.51
C LEU A 80 -12.94 2.44 6.71
N MET A 81 -11.78 1.80 6.81
CA MET A 81 -11.48 0.56 6.08
C MET A 81 -11.03 -0.54 7.05
N ALA A 82 -11.32 -1.79 6.69
CA ALA A 82 -10.81 -2.96 7.39
C ALA A 82 -9.73 -3.65 6.56
N TYR A 83 -8.60 -3.93 7.21
CA TYR A 83 -7.49 -4.68 6.62
C TYR A 83 -7.54 -6.12 7.09
N LEU A 84 -7.75 -7.04 6.14
CA LEU A 84 -8.00 -8.46 6.38
C LEU A 84 -6.88 -9.30 5.79
N GLU A 85 -6.71 -10.52 6.30
CA GLU A 85 -5.80 -11.52 5.73
C GLU A 85 -4.37 -11.00 5.51
N ILE A 86 -3.87 -10.21 6.48
CA ILE A 86 -2.54 -9.59 6.39
C ILE A 86 -1.45 -10.66 6.45
N GLU A 87 -0.69 -10.78 5.36
CA GLU A 87 0.40 -11.73 5.18
C GLU A 87 1.69 -10.98 4.83
N ILE A 88 2.73 -11.11 5.68
CA ILE A 88 4.05 -10.51 5.43
C ILE A 88 4.71 -11.25 4.28
N LEU A 89 5.17 -10.51 3.28
CA LEU A 89 5.84 -11.06 2.10
C LEU A 89 7.34 -11.22 2.35
N GLU A 90 7.86 -12.42 2.10
CA GLU A 90 9.29 -12.65 2.07
C GLU A 90 9.97 -11.83 0.94
N THR A 91 11.29 -11.68 1.01
CA THR A 91 12.03 -10.76 0.12
C THR A 91 11.98 -11.20 -1.34
N ASP A 92 11.89 -12.50 -1.60
CA ASP A 92 11.76 -13.15 -2.90
C ASP A 92 10.30 -13.39 -3.31
N GLU A 93 9.36 -13.26 -2.37
CA GLU A 93 7.92 -13.30 -2.62
C GLU A 93 7.33 -11.92 -2.92
N LEU A 94 8.13 -10.86 -2.81
CA LEU A 94 7.75 -9.57 -3.34
C LEU A 94 7.38 -9.75 -4.80
N PRO A 95 6.11 -9.61 -5.16
CA PRO A 95 5.71 -9.92 -6.50
C PRO A 95 6.41 -8.94 -7.45
N ASP A 96 6.77 -9.42 -8.64
CA ASP A 96 7.15 -8.60 -9.80
C ASP A 96 6.04 -7.58 -10.20
N LEU A 97 4.95 -7.49 -9.43
CA LEU A 97 3.77 -6.63 -9.58
C LEU A 97 4.10 -5.13 -9.67
N VAL A 98 5.35 -4.76 -9.45
CA VAL A 98 5.85 -3.42 -9.70
C VAL A 98 7.19 -3.54 -10.40
N GLY A 99 7.21 -3.17 -11.68
CA GLY A 99 8.46 -3.03 -12.42
C GLY A 99 9.32 -1.90 -11.83
N SER A 100 10.59 -1.89 -12.23
CA SER A 100 11.48 -0.78 -11.88
C SER A 100 10.96 0.58 -12.38
N GLU A 101 10.16 0.58 -13.44
CA GLU A 101 9.59 1.78 -14.06
C GLU A 101 8.56 2.48 -13.16
N GLU A 102 7.61 1.73 -12.60
CA GLU A 102 6.56 2.24 -11.72
C GLU A 102 7.15 2.80 -10.42
N ILE A 103 8.14 2.08 -9.85
CA ILE A 103 8.88 2.53 -8.66
C ILE A 103 9.62 3.84 -8.96
N GLU A 104 10.33 3.91 -10.09
CA GLU A 104 11.06 5.12 -10.46
C GLU A 104 10.15 6.29 -10.80
N TRP A 105 9.01 6.03 -11.45
CA TRP A 105 8.00 7.03 -11.76
C TRP A 105 7.46 7.66 -10.48
N LEU A 106 7.11 6.81 -9.50
CA LEU A 106 6.54 7.26 -8.24
C LEU A 106 7.58 8.00 -7.39
N ARG A 107 8.81 7.48 -7.34
CA ARG A 107 9.92 8.12 -6.63
C ARG A 107 10.17 9.55 -7.12
N LYS A 108 10.08 9.79 -8.43
CA LYS A 108 10.33 11.15 -8.98
C LYS A 108 9.31 12.14 -8.45
N ARG A 109 8.03 11.81 -8.51
CA ARG A 109 6.94 12.69 -8.09
C ARG A 109 6.88 12.93 -6.59
N LEU A 110 7.19 11.92 -5.77
CA LEU A 110 7.23 12.09 -4.32
C LEU A 110 8.44 12.93 -3.82
N ASN A 111 9.42 13.21 -4.69
CA ASN A 111 10.63 13.99 -4.35
C ASN A 111 10.73 15.34 -5.09
N GLU A 112 9.67 15.75 -5.80
CA GLU A 112 9.54 17.07 -6.46
C GLU A 112 8.87 18.08 -5.53
#